data_AF-A0A967HN84-F1
#
_entry.id   AF-A0A967HN84-F1
#
_cell.length_a   1.000
_cell.length_b   1.000
_cell.length_c   1.000
_cell.angle_alpha   90.00
_cell.angle_beta   90.00
_cell.angle_gamma   90.00
#
_symmetry.space_group_name_H-M   'P 1'
#
loop_
_entity.id
_entity.type
_entity.pdbx_description
1 polymer ?
#
loop_
_entity_poly.entity_id
_entity_poly.type
_entity_poly.pdbx_seq_one_letter_code
_entity_poly.pdbx_strand_id
1 'polypeptide(L)'
;LSRCGSSRAPFLYYHAGMAIPDGSTVGDWERLVLRLVPRRTDPGRTRLWPTVDGRRPVGRLSTGERKRLLLDALLRRPGSLLLDEPYEHLSPGAKAELTRLLEARARSSVVVVATNQVTDRARMDGGLVIENGRARVLPSGPYPR
;
A
#
# COMPACT_ATOMS: atom_id res chain seq x y z
N LEU A 1 21.49 10.43 -32.66
CA LEU A 1 21.82 9.51 -31.54
C LEU A 1 20.84 9.77 -30.39
N SER A 2 19.74 9.01 -30.37
CA SER A 2 18.67 9.13 -29.38
C SER A 2 19.18 8.75 -28.00
N ARG A 3 18.98 9.63 -27.01
CA ARG A 3 19.21 9.32 -25.59
C ARG A 3 18.19 8.26 -25.16
N CYS A 4 18.63 7.01 -25.14
CA CYS A 4 17.93 5.93 -24.45
C CYS A 4 18.04 6.19 -22.94
N GLY A 5 17.17 7.05 -22.43
CA GLY A 5 17.04 7.27 -20.99
C GLY A 5 16.44 6.02 -20.38
N SER A 6 17.28 5.15 -19.81
CA SER A 6 16.86 3.99 -19.04
C SER A 6 16.00 4.45 -17.86
N SER A 7 14.70 4.57 -18.10
CA SER A 7 13.67 4.81 -17.11
C SER A 7 13.55 3.57 -16.23
N ARG A 8 14.52 3.36 -15.34
CA ARG A 8 14.42 2.31 -14.33
C ARG A 8 13.15 2.56 -13.53
N ALA A 9 12.27 1.56 -13.48
CA ALA A 9 11.11 1.63 -12.62
C ALA A 9 11.60 1.87 -11.17
N PRO A 10 11.15 2.93 -10.50
CA PRO A 10 11.57 3.21 -9.13
C PRO A 10 11.13 2.06 -8.21
N PHE A 11 12.10 1.31 -7.70
CA PHE A 11 11.93 0.29 -6.68
C PHE A 11 11.96 0.97 -5.30
N LEU A 12 10.84 0.99 -4.61
CA LEU A 12 10.71 1.63 -3.29
C LEU A 12 10.84 0.56 -2.21
N TYR A 13 11.87 0.69 -1.37
CA TYR A 13 12.05 -0.12 -0.17
C TYR A 13 11.70 0.71 1.06
N TYR A 14 10.72 0.26 1.85
CA TYR A 14 10.37 0.88 3.12
C TYR A 14 10.70 -0.08 4.24
N HIS A 15 11.53 0.36 5.18
CA HIS A 15 11.83 -0.36 6.41
C HIS A 15 11.24 0.38 7.61
N ALA A 16 10.38 -0.28 8.38
CA ALA A 16 9.66 0.33 9.51
C ALA A 16 10.58 0.86 10.63
N GLY A 17 11.83 0.37 10.68
CA GLY A 17 12.87 0.86 11.60
C GLY A 17 13.65 2.09 11.11
N MET A 18 13.32 2.70 9.97
CA MET A 18 13.95 3.95 9.56
C MET A 18 13.56 5.07 10.54
N ALA A 19 14.56 5.66 11.20
CA ALA A 19 14.36 6.80 12.07
C ALA A 19 13.85 7.99 11.26
N ILE A 20 12.69 8.51 11.63
CA ILE A 20 12.10 9.69 11.00
C ILE A 20 12.73 10.90 11.71
N PRO A 21 13.37 11.83 10.98
CA PRO A 21 14.05 12.96 11.60
C PRO A 21 13.12 13.72 12.56
N ASP A 22 13.65 14.12 13.71
CA ASP A 22 12.89 14.87 14.70
C ASP A 22 12.32 16.16 14.10
N GLY A 23 11.09 16.49 14.49
CA GLY A 23 10.36 17.64 13.95
C GLY A 23 9.72 17.43 12.58
N SER A 24 9.95 16.30 11.89
CA SER A 24 9.26 15.99 10.62
C SER A 24 7.75 15.99 10.81
N THR A 25 7.04 16.76 9.98
CA THR A 25 5.59 16.77 9.95
C THR A 25 5.05 15.70 9.00
N VAL A 26 3.76 15.35 9.14
CA VAL A 26 3.06 14.47 8.19
C VAL A 26 3.19 14.99 6.76
N GLY A 27 3.13 16.31 6.56
CA GLY A 27 3.33 16.94 5.25
C GLY A 27 4.76 16.77 4.72
N ASP A 28 5.78 16.83 5.58
CA ASP A 28 7.18 16.55 5.18
C ASP A 28 7.35 15.11 4.73
N TRP A 29 6.76 14.18 5.48
CA TRP A 29 6.77 12.76 5.16
C TRP A 29 6.07 12.45 3.84
N GLU A 30 4.88 13.00 3.62
CA GLU A 30 4.16 12.85 2.36
C GLU A 30 4.97 13.41 1.19
N ARG A 31 5.56 14.60 1.33
CA ARG A 31 6.45 15.17 0.30
C ARG A 31 7.64 14.26 0.02
N LEU A 32 8.28 13.69 1.04
CA LEU A 32 9.40 12.77 0.89
C LEU A 32 8.98 11.51 0.13
N VAL A 33 7.88 10.88 0.54
CA VAL A 33 7.37 9.66 -0.11
C VAL A 33 6.97 9.97 -1.56
N LEU A 34 6.32 11.10 -1.83
CA LEU A 34 5.99 11.54 -3.20
C LEU A 34 7.25 11.79 -4.05
N ARG A 35 8.35 12.30 -3.46
CA ARG A 35 9.63 12.49 -4.16
C ARG A 35 10.32 11.17 -4.50
N LEU A 36 10.19 10.15 -3.65
CA LEU A 36 10.69 8.79 -3.92
C LEU A 36 9.86 8.07 -5.00
N VAL A 37 8.77 8.68 -5.45
CA VAL A 37 7.73 8.09 -6.28
C VAL A 37 7.54 8.97 -7.53
N PRO A 38 8.55 9.13 -8.43
CA PRO A 38 8.68 10.33 -9.26
C PRO A 38 7.81 10.39 -10.52
N ARG A 39 6.68 9.66 -10.62
CA ARG A 39 5.83 9.68 -11.83
C ARG A 39 4.34 9.55 -11.54
N ARG A 40 3.59 10.53 -12.07
CA ARG A 40 2.12 10.60 -12.21
C ARG A 40 1.34 10.12 -10.99
N THR A 41 1.56 10.75 -9.83
CA THR A 41 0.46 10.86 -8.87
C THR A 41 -0.54 11.86 -9.44
N ASP A 42 -1.75 11.40 -9.75
CA ASP A 42 -2.87 12.29 -10.09
C ASP A 42 -3.15 13.18 -8.86
N PRO A 43 -2.88 14.50 -8.91
CA PRO A 43 -3.11 15.40 -7.79
C PRO A 43 -4.60 15.49 -7.41
N GLY A 44 -5.51 15.12 -8.33
CA GLY A 44 -6.94 15.09 -8.10
C GLY A 44 -7.45 13.89 -7.30
N ARG A 45 -6.58 12.90 -7.02
CA ARG A 45 -6.98 11.75 -6.20
C ARG A 45 -6.95 12.15 -4.73
N THR A 46 -8.12 12.49 -4.20
CA THR A 46 -8.39 12.76 -2.78
C THR A 46 -7.64 11.79 -1.88
N ARG A 47 -7.06 12.31 -0.79
CA ARG A 47 -6.41 11.51 0.25
C ARG A 47 -7.27 10.30 0.58
N LEU A 48 -6.68 9.11 0.48
CA LEU A 48 -7.41 7.86 0.71
C LEU A 48 -7.81 7.71 2.19
N TRP A 49 -7.08 8.39 3.09
CA TRP A 49 -7.46 8.52 4.50
C TRP A 49 -7.49 10.01 4.92
N PRO A 50 -8.68 10.58 5.21
CA PRO A 50 -8.82 12.01 5.49
C PRO A 50 -8.40 12.44 6.91
N THR A 51 -7.76 11.58 7.70
CA THR A 51 -7.75 11.72 9.18
C THR A 51 -6.46 12.19 9.83
N VAL A 52 -5.40 12.51 9.09
CA VAL A 52 -4.12 12.91 9.71
C VAL A 52 -3.77 14.36 9.37
N ASP A 53 -3.80 15.26 10.36
CA ASP A 53 -3.34 16.65 10.19
C ASP A 53 -1.90 16.70 9.65
N GLY A 54 -1.70 17.41 8.53
CA GLY A 54 -0.41 17.59 7.88
C GLY A 54 0.64 18.27 8.78
N ARG A 55 0.23 19.00 9.80
CA ARG A 55 1.12 19.69 10.77
C ARG A 55 1.55 18.81 11.94
N ARG A 56 0.93 17.63 12.11
CA ARG A 56 1.24 16.73 13.23
C ARG A 56 2.66 16.16 13.07
N PRO A 57 3.48 16.12 14.13
CA PRO A 57 4.78 15.45 14.09
C PRO A 57 4.63 13.95 13.80
N VAL A 58 5.41 13.42 12.86
CA VAL A 58 5.34 12.00 12.46
C VAL A 58 5.75 11.06 13.60
N GLY A 59 6.66 11.52 14.47
CA GLY A 59 7.04 10.83 15.70
C GLY A 59 5.86 10.56 16.64
N ARG A 60 4.79 11.38 16.57
CA ARG A 60 3.57 11.22 17.38
C ARG A 60 2.50 10.33 16.72
N LEU A 61 2.74 9.83 15.51
CA LEU A 61 1.82 8.91 14.85
C LEU A 61 1.96 7.49 15.40
N SER A 62 0.83 6.80 15.53
CA SER A 62 0.83 5.35 15.73
C SER A 62 1.42 4.62 14.51
N THR A 63 1.85 3.37 14.70
CA THR A 63 2.34 2.51 13.61
C THR A 63 1.33 2.39 12.48
N GLY A 64 0.03 2.25 12.79
CA GLY A 64 -1.03 2.18 11.79
C GLY A 64 -1.28 3.50 11.04
N GLU A 65 -1.05 4.66 11.67
CA GLU A 65 -1.09 5.96 10.99
C GLU A 65 0.09 6.11 10.02
N ARG A 66 1.31 5.74 10.42
CA ARG A 66 2.48 5.76 9.53
C ARG A 66 2.30 4.82 8.34
N LYS A 67 1.78 3.60 8.58
CA LYS A 67 1.47 2.63 7.52
C LYS A 67 0.45 3.16 6.52
N ARG A 68 -0.60 3.84 6.98
CA ARG A 68 -1.59 4.50 6.09
C ARG A 68 -0.96 5.55 5.19
N LEU A 69 -0.08 6.40 5.70
CA LEU A 69 0.61 7.42 4.88
C LEU A 69 1.44 6.78 3.75
N LEU A 70 2.14 5.68 4.05
CA LEU A 70 2.91 4.95 3.04
C LEU A 70 1.99 4.31 1.98
N LEU A 71 0.95 3.61 2.41
CA LEU A 71 -0.01 2.95 1.52
C LEU A 71 -0.70 3.96 0.59
N ASP A 72 -0.96 5.18 1.07
CA ASP A 72 -1.64 6.21 0.29
C ASP A 72 -0.81 6.62 -0.91
N ALA A 73 0.48 6.88 -0.68
CA ALA A 73 1.41 7.20 -1.75
C ALA A 73 1.60 6.05 -2.74
N LEU A 74 1.66 4.80 -2.26
CA LEU A 74 1.77 3.61 -3.11
C LEU A 74 0.53 3.40 -3.97
N LEU A 75 -0.67 3.57 -3.41
CA LEU A 75 -1.92 3.35 -4.13
C LEU A 75 -2.17 4.40 -5.21
N ARG A 76 -1.64 5.63 -5.04
CA ARG A 76 -1.73 6.72 -6.01
C ARG A 76 -0.81 6.54 -7.24
N ARG A 77 0.06 5.52 -7.26
CA ARG A 77 0.96 5.23 -8.39
C ARG A 77 0.30 4.41 -9.48
N PRO A 78 0.56 4.69 -10.77
CA PRO A 78 0.26 3.76 -11.85
C PRO A 78 1.22 2.55 -11.84
N GLY A 79 0.72 1.36 -12.21
CA GLY A 79 1.47 0.09 -12.24
C GLY A 79 0.93 -1.00 -11.31
N SER A 80 1.48 -2.21 -11.43
CA SER A 80 1.19 -3.34 -10.55
C SER A 80 1.76 -3.11 -9.15
N LEU A 81 1.10 -3.66 -8.13
CA LEU A 81 1.42 -3.46 -6.72
C LEU A 81 1.62 -4.81 -6.02
N LEU A 82 2.69 -4.94 -5.22
CA LEU A 82 2.91 -6.04 -4.29
C LEU A 82 2.99 -5.46 -2.88
N LEU A 83 2.19 -5.98 -1.96
CA LEU A 83 2.17 -5.57 -0.56
C LEU A 83 2.37 -6.77 0.35
N ASP A 84 3.25 -6.63 1.33
CA ASP A 84 3.50 -7.63 2.36
C ASP A 84 2.93 -7.16 3.71
N GLU A 85 2.10 -8.00 4.33
CA GLU A 85 1.35 -7.76 5.55
C GLU A 85 0.70 -6.35 5.66
N PRO A 86 -0.05 -5.90 4.63
CA PRO A 86 -0.53 -4.52 4.60
C PRO A 86 -1.65 -4.24 5.62
N TYR A 87 -2.24 -5.29 6.20
CA TYR A 87 -3.33 -5.18 7.18
C TYR A 87 -2.86 -5.11 8.63
N GLU A 88 -1.62 -5.51 8.94
CA GLU A 88 -1.13 -5.50 10.31
C GLU A 88 -1.09 -4.08 10.89
N HIS A 89 -1.36 -3.96 12.19
CA HIS A 89 -1.41 -2.70 12.93
C HIS A 89 -2.51 -1.72 12.48
N LEU A 90 -3.42 -2.13 11.59
CA LEU A 90 -4.60 -1.36 11.20
C LEU A 90 -5.83 -1.75 12.04
N SER A 91 -6.64 -0.75 12.40
CA SER A 91 -7.96 -0.97 13.00
C SER A 91 -8.90 -1.66 12.01
N PRO A 92 -9.99 -2.32 12.46
CA PRO A 92 -10.95 -2.99 11.57
C PRO A 92 -11.49 -2.07 10.46
N GLY A 93 -11.83 -0.82 10.79
CA GLY A 93 -12.29 0.16 9.80
C GLY A 93 -11.21 0.53 8.78
N ALA A 94 -9.95 0.67 9.22
CA ALA A 94 -8.84 0.94 8.31
C ALA A 94 -8.51 -0.25 7.39
N LYS A 95 -8.67 -1.49 7.88
CA LYS A 95 -8.56 -2.71 7.05
C LYS A 95 -9.63 -2.73 5.96
N ALA A 96 -10.89 -2.46 6.31
CA ALA A 96 -11.99 -2.44 5.35
C ALA A 96 -11.79 -1.37 4.26
N GLU A 97 -11.32 -0.18 4.65
CA GLU A 97 -11.03 0.88 3.69
C GLU A 97 -9.86 0.51 2.77
N LEU A 98 -8.78 -0.05 3.33
CA LEU A 98 -7.65 -0.53 2.54
C LEU A 98 -8.10 -1.59 1.51
N THR A 99 -8.95 -2.54 1.90
CA THR A 99 -9.50 -3.55 0.98
C THR A 99 -10.21 -2.90 -0.20
N ARG A 100 -11.10 -1.92 0.04
CA ARG A 100 -11.80 -1.20 -1.04
C ARG A 100 -10.85 -0.47 -2.00
N LEU A 101 -9.78 0.09 -1.46
CA LEU A 101 -8.77 0.80 -2.27
C LEU A 101 -7.96 -0.16 -3.14
N LEU A 102 -7.64 -1.34 -2.60
CA LEU A 102 -6.95 -2.40 -3.34
C LEU A 102 -7.83 -2.97 -4.45
N GLU A 103 -9.13 -3.19 -4.18
CA GLU A 103 -10.10 -3.58 -5.21
C GLU A 103 -10.19 -2.52 -6.33
N ALA A 104 -10.28 -1.23 -5.94
CA ALA A 104 -10.33 -0.15 -6.91
C ALA A 104 -9.06 -0.09 -7.77
N ARG A 105 -7.90 -0.39 -7.18
CA ARG A 105 -6.61 -0.49 -7.87
C ARG A 105 -6.57 -1.69 -8.82
N ALA A 106 -7.10 -2.84 -8.39
CA ALA A 106 -7.12 -4.09 -9.14
C ALA A 106 -7.87 -3.96 -10.49
N ARG A 107 -8.85 -3.05 -10.57
CA ARG A 107 -9.56 -2.74 -11.83
C ARG A 107 -8.68 -2.25 -12.99
N SER A 108 -7.45 -1.80 -12.72
CA SER A 108 -6.56 -1.20 -13.73
C SER A 108 -5.13 -1.73 -13.68
N SER A 109 -4.81 -2.63 -12.75
CA SER A 109 -3.45 -3.15 -12.55
C SER A 109 -3.46 -4.40 -11.69
N VAL A 110 -2.42 -5.23 -11.81
CA VAL A 110 -2.27 -6.40 -10.93
C VAL A 110 -1.95 -5.94 -9.51
N VAL A 111 -2.68 -6.45 -8.51
CA VAL A 111 -2.43 -6.24 -7.09
C VAL A 111 -2.19 -7.59 -6.43
N VAL A 112 -1.05 -7.76 -5.78
CA VAL A 112 -0.71 -8.95 -5.00
C VAL A 112 -0.57 -8.54 -3.55
N VAL A 113 -1.22 -9.28 -2.66
CA VAL A 113 -1.13 -9.09 -1.22
C VAL A 113 -0.65 -10.40 -0.59
N ALA A 114 0.53 -10.36 0.01
CA ALA A 114 1.00 -11.39 0.93
C ALA A 114 0.50 -11.02 2.33
N THR A 115 -0.22 -11.93 2.98
CA THR A 115 -0.83 -11.70 4.30
C THR A 115 -1.15 -13.02 4.97
N ASN A 116 -0.95 -13.08 6.28
CA ASN A 116 -1.47 -14.17 7.12
C ASN A 116 -2.93 -13.94 7.55
N GLN A 117 -3.48 -12.75 7.30
CA GLN A 117 -4.87 -12.36 7.58
C GLN A 117 -5.67 -12.36 6.28
N VAL A 118 -6.27 -13.48 5.88
CA VAL A 118 -7.22 -13.50 4.75
C VAL A 118 -8.56 -12.97 5.25
N THR A 119 -8.81 -11.67 5.05
CA THR A 119 -9.98 -10.98 5.61
C THR A 119 -11.25 -11.15 4.79
N ASP A 120 -11.16 -11.28 3.46
CA ASP A 120 -12.31 -11.50 2.60
C ASP A 120 -11.90 -12.08 1.24
N ARG A 121 -11.99 -13.42 1.11
CA ARG A 121 -11.60 -14.15 -0.11
C ARG A 121 -12.55 -13.91 -1.28
N ALA A 122 -13.82 -13.57 -1.03
CA ALA A 122 -14.79 -13.35 -2.10
C ALA A 122 -14.44 -12.15 -3.00
N ARG A 123 -13.55 -11.28 -2.51
CA ARG A 123 -13.04 -10.09 -3.19
C ARG A 123 -11.78 -10.34 -4.01
N MET A 124 -11.26 -11.57 -4.03
CA MET A 124 -10.03 -11.94 -4.70
C MET A 124 -10.34 -12.70 -5.99
N ASP A 125 -9.61 -12.38 -7.06
CA ASP A 125 -9.64 -13.13 -8.32
C ASP A 125 -8.95 -14.50 -8.20
N GLY A 126 -8.31 -14.79 -7.07
CA GLY A 126 -7.63 -16.04 -6.78
C GLY A 126 -6.58 -15.87 -5.67
N GLY A 127 -5.97 -16.97 -5.24
CA GLY A 127 -4.93 -16.91 -4.21
C GLY A 127 -3.96 -18.09 -4.27
N LEU A 128 -2.86 -17.96 -3.55
CA LEU A 128 -1.91 -19.03 -3.29
C LEU A 128 -1.82 -19.21 -1.77
N VAL A 129 -2.15 -20.40 -1.28
CA VAL A 129 -1.95 -20.75 0.14
C VAL A 129 -0.73 -21.64 0.24
N ILE A 130 0.20 -21.28 1.11
CA ILE A 130 1.40 -22.07 1.39
C ILE A 130 1.31 -22.56 2.83
N GLU A 131 1.15 -23.86 3.02
CA GLU A 131 1.00 -24.51 4.32
C GLU A 131 1.86 -25.78 4.36
N ASN A 132 2.62 -25.99 5.44
CA ASN A 132 3.45 -27.18 5.62
C ASN A 132 4.38 -27.49 4.42
N GLY A 133 4.97 -26.44 3.83
CA GLY A 133 5.86 -26.55 2.67
C GLY A 133 5.16 -26.91 1.34
N ARG A 134 3.81 -26.92 1.31
CA ARG A 134 3.03 -27.20 0.11
C ARG A 134 2.26 -25.96 -0.31
N ALA A 135 2.26 -25.66 -1.60
CA ALA A 135 1.50 -24.57 -2.17
C ALA A 135 0.23 -25.10 -2.87
N ARG A 136 -0.91 -24.45 -2.61
CA ARG A 136 -2.20 -24.77 -3.23
C ARG A 136 -2.82 -23.51 -3.82
N VAL A 137 -3.25 -23.59 -5.07
CA VAL A 137 -4.00 -22.50 -5.72
C VAL A 137 -5.43 -22.49 -5.18
N LEU A 138 -5.88 -21.30 -4.80
CA LEU A 138 -7.27 -21.02 -4.48
C LEU A 138 -7.93 -20.44 -5.74
N PRO A 139 -8.93 -21.12 -6.33
CA PRO A 139 -9.69 -20.55 -7.44
C PRO A 139 -10.46 -19.29 -6.99
N SER A 140 -10.73 -18.41 -7.96
CA SER A 140 -11.66 -17.29 -7.83
C SER A 140 -13.02 -17.76 -7.30
N GLY A 141 -13.62 -17.03 -6.36
CA GLY A 141 -15.00 -17.25 -5.90
C GLY A 141 -15.17 -17.37 -4.37
N PRO A 142 -16.42 -17.33 -3.89
CA PRO A 142 -16.73 -17.43 -2.46
C PRO A 142 -16.46 -18.84 -1.90
N TYR A 143 -16.30 -18.94 -0.57
CA TYR A 143 -16.10 -20.23 0.13
C TYR A 143 -17.32 -21.14 -0.09
N PRO A 144 -17.15 -22.43 -0.45
CA PRO A 144 -18.28 -23.37 -0.40
C PRO A 144 -18.70 -23.55 1.06
N ARG A 145 -19.98 -23.31 1.36
CA ARG A 145 -20.55 -23.49 2.70
C ARG A 145 -20.41 -24.93 3.17
#